data_AF-A0A376VF63-F1
#
_entry.id   AF-A0A376VF63-F1
#
_cell.length_a   1.000
_cell.length_b   1.000
_cell.length_c   1.000
_cell.angle_alpha   90.00
_cell.angle_beta   90.00
_cell.angle_gamma   90.00
#
_symmetry.space_group_name_H-M   'P 1'
#
loop_
_entity.id
_entity.type
_entity.pdbx_description
1 polymer ?
#
loop_
_entity_poly.entity_id
_entity_poly.type
_entity_poly.pdbx_seq_one_letter_code
_entity_poly.pdbx_strand_id
1 'polypeptide(L)'
;MNEIAQWQLQPLPISGLCYFDNALWIRLEGGEGSVKAARELLGGEEVAGQFWQQLREQQLPFFSLPGTLWRISLPSDAPMMDLPGEQLIDWGGALRWLKSTAEDNQIHRIARNAGGHATRFSAGDGGFAPLSAPLFRYHQQLKQQLDPCGVFNPGRMYAEL
;
A
#
# COMPACT_ATOMS: atom_id res chain seq x y z
N MET A 1 -14.29 7.54 4.34
CA MET A 1 -14.26 6.85 3.03
C MET A 1 -15.27 7.42 2.05
N ASN A 2 -16.54 7.58 2.40
CA ASN A 2 -17.55 8.11 1.46
C ASN A 2 -17.26 9.53 0.91
N GLU A 3 -16.71 10.44 1.73
CA GLU A 3 -16.33 11.78 1.27
C GLU A 3 -15.17 11.76 0.27
N ILE A 4 -14.18 10.89 0.48
CA ILE A 4 -13.04 10.72 -0.44
C ILE A 4 -13.53 10.28 -1.82
N ALA A 5 -14.46 9.33 -1.87
CA ALA A 5 -15.06 8.88 -3.12
C ALA A 5 -15.78 10.02 -3.86
N GLN A 6 -16.42 10.95 -3.14
CA GLN A 6 -17.04 12.13 -3.74
C GLN A 6 -16.01 13.12 -4.29
N TRP A 7 -14.90 13.34 -3.59
CA TRP A 7 -13.82 14.22 -4.07
C TRP A 7 -13.14 13.67 -5.33
N GLN A 8 -13.00 12.35 -5.45
CA GLN A 8 -12.45 11.70 -6.65
C GLN A 8 -13.34 11.87 -7.90
N LEU A 9 -14.62 12.20 -7.72
CA LEU A 9 -15.53 12.52 -8.83
C LEU A 9 -15.46 14.00 -9.26
N GLN A 10 -14.75 14.83 -8.50
CA GLN A 10 -14.56 16.25 -8.79
C GLN A 10 -13.17 16.49 -9.39
N PRO A 11 -12.99 17.56 -10.19
CA PRO A 11 -11.70 17.90 -10.79
C PRO A 11 -10.75 18.58 -9.77
N LEU A 12 -10.62 18.00 -8.58
CA LEU A 12 -9.73 18.51 -7.54
C LEU A 12 -8.27 18.12 -7.83
N PRO A 13 -7.30 19.02 -7.61
CA PRO A 13 -5.88 18.77 -7.88
C PRO A 13 -5.23 17.87 -6.80
N ILE A 14 -5.91 16.82 -6.34
CA ILE A 14 -5.41 15.89 -5.32
C ILE A 14 -4.40 14.95 -5.97
N SER A 15 -3.16 14.99 -5.51
CA SER A 15 -2.08 14.12 -5.97
C SER A 15 -1.54 13.16 -4.90
N GLY A 16 -2.12 13.20 -3.70
CA GLY A 16 -1.78 12.33 -2.59
C GLY A 16 -2.86 12.34 -1.52
N LEU A 17 -3.19 11.16 -0.97
CA LEU A 17 -4.19 11.02 0.09
C LEU A 17 -3.81 9.86 1.02
N CYS A 18 -3.60 10.19 2.29
CA CYS A 18 -3.14 9.26 3.32
C CYS A 18 -3.91 9.51 4.63
N TYR A 19 -4.36 8.46 5.30
CA TYR A 19 -4.93 8.54 6.65
C TYR A 19 -3.96 7.91 7.65
N PHE A 20 -3.47 8.74 8.56
CA PHE A 20 -2.48 8.39 9.56
C PHE A 20 -2.60 9.31 10.78
N ASP A 21 -2.40 8.76 11.97
CA ASP A 21 -2.40 9.50 13.24
C ASP A 21 -3.67 10.34 13.46
N ASN A 22 -4.82 9.70 13.20
CA ASN A 22 -6.16 10.30 13.26
C ASN A 22 -6.35 11.55 12.39
N ALA A 23 -5.51 11.74 11.36
CA ALA A 23 -5.58 12.84 10.42
C ALA A 23 -5.64 12.35 8.97
N LEU A 24 -6.38 13.09 8.15
CA LEU A 24 -6.41 12.91 6.70
C LEU A 24 -5.42 13.88 6.05
N TRP A 25 -4.33 13.35 5.52
CA TRP A 25 -3.30 14.09 4.82
C TRP A 25 -3.65 14.16 3.34
N ILE A 26 -3.73 15.37 2.79
CA ILE A 26 -4.05 15.62 1.38
C ILE A 26 -2.92 16.41 0.74
N ARG A 27 -2.42 15.95 -0.41
CA ARG A 27 -1.48 16.71 -1.23
C ARG A 27 -2.22 17.32 -2.41
N LEU A 28 -2.07 18.63 -2.59
CA LEU A 28 -2.61 19.35 -3.73
C LEU A 28 -1.46 19.81 -4.64
N GLU A 29 -1.52 19.47 -5.92
CA GLU A 29 -0.51 19.86 -6.91
C GLU A 29 -1.21 20.35 -8.20
N GLY A 30 -0.90 21.57 -8.62
CA GLY A 30 -1.53 22.18 -9.79
C GLY A 30 -1.25 23.68 -9.89
N GLY A 31 -1.99 24.37 -10.74
CA GLY A 31 -1.92 25.83 -10.83
C GLY A 31 -2.37 26.51 -9.54
N GLU A 32 -1.77 27.65 -9.20
CA GLU A 32 -2.00 28.38 -7.93
C GLU A 32 -3.49 28.59 -7.62
N GLY A 33 -4.28 29.04 -8.61
CA GLY A 33 -5.72 29.24 -8.44
C GLY A 33 -6.50 27.94 -8.17
N SER A 34 -6.11 26.82 -8.78
CA SER A 34 -6.74 25.51 -8.57
C SER A 34 -6.43 24.97 -7.18
N VAL A 35 -5.16 25.06 -6.75
CA VAL A 35 -4.74 24.65 -5.40
C VAL A 35 -5.44 25.51 -4.34
N LYS A 36 -5.51 26.83 -4.52
CA LYS A 36 -6.20 27.74 -3.61
C LYS A 36 -7.68 27.39 -3.47
N ALA A 37 -8.39 27.22 -4.59
CA ALA A 37 -9.82 26.88 -4.58
C ALA A 37 -10.09 25.52 -3.92
N ALA A 38 -9.24 24.52 -4.19
CA ALA A 38 -9.35 23.21 -3.55
C ALA A 38 -9.10 23.27 -2.04
N ARG A 39 -8.13 24.08 -1.58
CA ARG A 39 -7.88 24.29 -0.15
C ARG A 39 -9.07 24.96 0.54
N GLU A 40 -9.68 25.95 -0.09
CA GLU A 40 -10.88 26.62 0.45
C GLU A 40 -12.09 25.68 0.54
N LEU A 41 -12.24 24.76 -0.42
CA LEU A 41 -13.32 23.76 -0.43
C LEU A 41 -13.10 22.64 0.60
N LEU A 42 -11.89 22.09 0.67
CA LEU A 42 -11.55 20.93 1.50
C LEU A 42 -11.29 21.31 2.97
N GLY A 43 -10.88 22.56 3.21
CA GLY A 43 -10.47 23.03 4.54
C GLY A 43 -9.15 22.41 5.02
N GLY A 44 -8.99 22.34 6.35
CA GLY A 44 -7.80 21.80 7.00
C GLY A 44 -6.69 22.84 7.23
N GLU A 45 -5.53 22.35 7.67
CA GLU A 45 -4.37 23.15 8.00
C GLU A 45 -3.24 22.91 6.99
N GLU A 46 -2.56 23.98 6.59
CA GLU A 46 -1.38 23.86 5.74
C GLU A 46 -0.19 23.38 6.56
N VAL A 47 0.45 22.32 6.10
CA VAL A 47 1.57 21.66 6.77
C VAL A 47 2.79 21.62 5.86
N ALA A 48 3.98 21.62 6.45
CA ALA A 48 5.22 21.49 5.70
C ALA A 48 5.25 20.18 4.90
N GLY A 49 5.78 20.23 3.67
CA GLY A 49 5.79 19.09 2.73
C GLY A 49 6.62 17.87 3.15
N GLN A 50 7.29 17.90 4.31
CA GLN A 50 8.13 16.82 4.81
C GLN A 50 7.37 15.49 5.01
N PHE A 51 6.06 15.56 5.33
CA PHE A 51 5.24 14.37 5.56
C PHE A 51 5.27 13.40 4.38
N TRP A 52 5.07 13.90 3.16
CA TRP A 52 5.03 13.05 1.96
C TRP A 52 6.38 12.42 1.65
N GLN A 53 7.48 13.12 1.93
CA GLN A 53 8.82 12.56 1.84
C GLN A 53 9.01 11.46 2.89
N GLN A 54 8.65 11.71 4.15
CA GLN A 54 8.75 10.71 5.21
C GLN A 54 7.89 9.47 4.96
N LEU A 55 6.68 9.64 4.40
CA LEU A 55 5.83 8.51 3.99
C LEU A 55 6.51 7.68 2.89
N ARG A 56 7.03 8.34 1.84
CA ARG A 56 7.70 7.68 0.71
C ARG A 56 8.94 6.92 1.15
N GLU A 57 9.76 7.52 2.01
CA GLU A 57 11.00 6.95 2.54
C GLU A 57 10.79 6.03 3.76
N GLN A 58 9.53 5.77 4.16
CA GLN A 58 9.18 4.91 5.29
C GLN A 58 9.79 5.36 6.62
N GLN A 59 9.81 6.68 6.84
CA GLN A 59 10.39 7.34 8.01
C GLN A 59 9.35 7.86 9.02
N LEU A 60 8.05 7.75 8.70
CA LEU A 60 7.00 8.07 9.68
C LEU A 60 7.11 7.16 10.92
N PRO A 61 6.70 7.62 12.12
CA PRO A 61 6.78 6.84 13.35
C PRO A 61 6.16 5.42 13.25
N PHE A 62 5.12 5.28 12.43
CA PHE A 62 4.50 4.01 12.08
C PHE A 62 5.51 2.92 11.67
N PHE A 63 6.50 3.25 10.83
CA PHE A 63 7.43 2.26 10.28
C PHE A 63 8.44 1.76 11.32
N SER A 64 8.61 2.49 12.43
CA SER A 64 9.44 2.11 13.58
C SER A 64 8.73 1.20 14.57
N LEU A 65 7.42 0.97 14.42
CA LEU A 65 6.67 0.04 15.28
C LEU A 65 7.22 -1.40 15.17
N PRO A 66 7.12 -2.22 16.22
CA PRO A 66 7.53 -3.61 16.17
C PRO A 66 6.63 -4.45 15.24
N GLY A 67 7.12 -5.62 14.85
CA GLY A 67 6.41 -6.56 13.99
C GLY A 67 6.76 -6.48 12.51
N THR A 68 6.24 -7.44 11.76
CA THR A 68 6.45 -7.60 10.32
C THR A 68 5.74 -6.47 9.59
N LEU A 69 6.45 -5.79 8.69
CA LEU A 69 5.86 -4.75 7.85
C LEU A 69 5.24 -5.41 6.61
N TRP A 70 3.97 -5.11 6.36
CA TRP A 70 3.22 -5.58 5.22
C TRP A 70 2.76 -4.41 4.37
N ARG A 71 2.77 -4.63 3.06
CA ARG A 71 2.15 -3.76 2.06
C ARG A 71 0.96 -4.50 1.45
N ILE A 72 -0.24 -4.00 1.68
CA ILE A 72 -1.49 -4.65 1.25
C ILE A 72 -2.17 -3.74 0.22
N SER A 73 -2.26 -4.22 -1.01
CA SER A 73 -2.98 -3.56 -2.09
C SER A 73 -4.40 -4.09 -2.17
N LEU A 74 -5.38 -3.19 -2.21
CA LEU A 74 -6.81 -3.48 -2.19
C LEU A 74 -7.53 -2.70 -3.30
N PRO A 75 -8.75 -3.10 -3.68
CA PRO A 75 -9.66 -2.24 -4.44
C PRO A 75 -9.82 -0.85 -3.78
N SER A 76 -10.00 0.20 -4.58
CA SER A 76 -10.12 1.58 -4.08
C SER A 76 -11.36 1.81 -3.22
N ASP A 77 -12.40 0.99 -3.40
CA ASP A 77 -13.65 0.99 -2.64
C ASP A 77 -13.64 -0.01 -1.47
N ALA A 78 -12.50 -0.65 -1.18
CA ALA A 78 -12.38 -1.58 -0.06
C ALA A 78 -12.76 -0.87 1.25
N PRO A 79 -13.64 -1.45 2.08
CA PRO A 79 -14.08 -0.83 3.32
C PRO A 79 -12.93 -0.67 4.30
N MET A 80 -13.16 0.09 5.37
CA MET A 80 -12.26 0.06 6.51
C MET A 80 -12.25 -1.35 7.09
N MET A 81 -11.09 -1.98 7.15
CA MET A 81 -10.93 -3.34 7.63
C MET A 81 -10.21 -3.34 8.97
N ASP A 82 -10.68 -4.21 9.86
CA ASP A 82 -9.95 -4.53 11.08
C ASP A 82 -8.83 -5.51 10.73
N LEU A 83 -7.64 -4.96 10.46
CA LEU A 83 -6.44 -5.74 10.20
C LEU A 83 -5.77 -6.08 11.54
N PRO A 84 -5.16 -7.28 11.69
CA PRO A 84 -4.56 -7.68 12.96
C PRO A 84 -3.24 -6.95 13.20
N GLY A 85 -3.29 -5.70 13.67
CA GLY A 85 -2.14 -4.86 13.95
C GLY A 85 -2.37 -3.39 13.64
N GLU A 86 -1.30 -2.61 13.67
CA GLU A 86 -1.35 -1.17 13.42
C GLU A 86 -1.36 -0.90 11.93
N GLN A 87 -2.28 -0.04 11.48
CA GLN A 87 -2.46 0.26 10.06
C GLN A 87 -2.29 1.75 9.74
N LEU A 88 -1.69 2.01 8.58
CA LEU A 88 -1.64 3.31 7.93
C LEU A 88 -2.25 3.15 6.52
N ILE A 89 -3.18 4.04 6.16
CA ILE A 89 -3.90 3.97 4.90
C ILE A 89 -3.30 4.97 3.91
N ASP A 90 -2.92 4.51 2.73
CA ASP A 90 -2.29 5.34 1.71
C ASP A 90 -2.99 5.16 0.35
N TRP A 91 -2.59 5.94 -0.65
CA TRP A 91 -3.09 5.87 -2.03
C TRP A 91 -4.61 5.92 -2.12
N GLY A 92 -5.23 6.85 -1.39
CA GLY A 92 -6.68 7.03 -1.50
C GLY A 92 -7.51 5.89 -0.93
N GLY A 93 -6.92 5.00 -0.12
CA GLY A 93 -7.58 3.79 0.36
C GLY A 93 -7.31 2.54 -0.46
N ALA A 94 -6.49 2.60 -1.51
CA ALA A 94 -6.06 1.40 -2.25
C ALA A 94 -4.83 0.71 -1.63
N LEU A 95 -4.13 1.36 -0.69
CA LEU A 95 -2.98 0.78 -0.01
C LEU A 95 -3.17 0.77 1.51
N ARG A 96 -2.79 -0.33 2.17
CA ARG A 96 -2.58 -0.38 3.62
C ARG A 96 -1.13 -0.76 3.89
N TRP A 97 -0.44 0.06 4.66
CA TRP A 97 0.74 -0.36 5.38
C TRP A 97 0.27 -0.97 6.71
N LEU A 98 0.77 -2.15 7.05
CA LEU A 98 0.36 -2.87 8.26
C LEU A 98 1.61 -3.35 9.02
N LYS A 99 1.66 -3.06 10.32
CA LYS A 99 2.62 -3.63 11.27
C LYS A 99 1.91 -4.70 12.09
N SER A 100 2.33 -5.96 11.96
CA SER A 100 1.61 -7.10 12.53
C SER A 100 2.55 -8.19 13.02
N THR A 101 2.11 -8.90 14.06
CA THR A 101 2.72 -10.15 14.56
C THR A 101 1.90 -11.39 14.18
N ALA A 102 0.82 -11.23 13.40
CA ALA A 102 0.00 -12.34 12.94
C ALA A 102 0.75 -13.20 11.90
N GLU A 103 0.33 -14.46 11.79
CA GLU A 103 0.86 -15.40 10.82
C GLU A 103 0.67 -14.92 9.37
N ASP A 104 1.69 -15.10 8.52
CA ASP A 104 1.68 -14.69 7.11
C ASP A 104 0.42 -15.18 6.36
N ASN A 105 0.05 -16.45 6.58
CA ASN A 105 -1.12 -17.06 5.96
C ASN A 105 -2.43 -16.36 6.34
N GLN A 106 -2.52 -15.83 7.57
CA GLN A 106 -3.68 -15.05 7.99
C GLN A 106 -3.76 -13.73 7.22
N ILE A 107 -2.65 -13.00 7.09
CA ILE A 107 -2.60 -11.73 6.36
C ILE A 107 -2.93 -11.93 4.87
N HIS A 108 -2.32 -12.94 4.23
CA HIS A 108 -2.61 -13.27 2.84
C HIS A 108 -4.08 -13.64 2.61
N ARG A 109 -4.69 -14.41 3.54
CA ARG A 109 -6.11 -14.77 3.46
C ARG A 109 -7.01 -13.56 3.59
N ILE A 110 -6.73 -12.65 4.54
CA ILE A 110 -7.51 -11.42 4.72
C ILE A 110 -7.47 -10.57 3.45
N ALA A 111 -6.26 -10.31 2.91
CA ALA A 111 -6.09 -9.53 1.70
C ALA A 111 -6.82 -10.16 0.50
N ARG A 112 -6.67 -11.48 0.30
CA ARG A 112 -7.35 -12.21 -0.78
C ARG A 112 -8.87 -12.12 -0.68
N ASN A 113 -9.41 -12.30 0.53
CA ASN A 113 -10.86 -12.22 0.75
C ASN A 113 -11.40 -10.81 0.50
N ALA A 114 -10.57 -9.78 0.65
CA ALA A 114 -10.88 -8.40 0.31
C ALA A 114 -10.62 -8.07 -1.17
N GLY A 115 -10.33 -9.05 -2.03
CA GLY A 115 -10.06 -8.85 -3.45
C GLY A 115 -8.68 -8.25 -3.75
N GLY A 116 -7.76 -8.31 -2.79
CA GLY A 116 -6.42 -7.72 -2.88
C GLY A 116 -5.28 -8.70 -2.62
N HIS A 117 -4.08 -8.15 -2.44
CA HIS A 117 -2.85 -8.90 -2.25
C HIS A 117 -2.01 -8.27 -1.15
N ALA A 118 -1.37 -9.11 -0.34
CA ALA A 118 -0.43 -8.70 0.69
C ALA A 118 0.98 -9.17 0.33
N THR A 119 1.96 -8.28 0.51
CA THR A 119 3.38 -8.58 0.35
C THR A 119 4.13 -8.14 1.60
N ARG A 120 4.96 -9.02 2.16
CA ARG A 120 5.88 -8.68 3.24
C ARG A 120 6.91 -7.68 2.71
N PHE A 121 7.12 -6.61 3.44
CA PHE A 121 8.05 -5.53 3.08
C PHE A 121 9.26 -5.44 4.00
N SER A 122 9.20 -6.02 5.20
CA SER A 122 10.37 -6.24 6.05
C SER A 122 11.27 -7.38 5.53
N ALA A 123 12.55 -7.37 5.91
CA ALA A 123 13.51 -8.41 5.55
C ALA A 123 13.08 -9.81 6.05
N GLY A 124 13.39 -10.83 5.26
CA GLY A 124 13.10 -12.25 5.54
C GLY A 124 12.82 -13.02 4.25
N ASP A 125 12.81 -14.34 4.34
CA ASP A 125 12.46 -15.21 3.20
C ASP A 125 10.94 -15.27 3.01
N GLY A 126 10.52 -15.38 1.75
CA GLY A 126 9.10 -15.46 1.38
C GLY A 126 8.33 -14.15 1.57
N GLY A 127 7.00 -14.26 1.66
CA GLY A 127 6.12 -13.13 1.93
C GLY A 127 5.38 -12.55 0.72
N PHE A 128 5.49 -13.17 -0.46
CA PHE A 128 4.52 -12.97 -1.53
C PHE A 128 3.31 -13.88 -1.32
N ALA A 129 2.12 -13.42 -1.73
CA ALA A 129 0.93 -14.25 -1.68
C ALA A 129 1.14 -15.55 -2.48
N PRO A 130 0.77 -16.72 -1.93
CA PRO A 130 0.98 -17.99 -2.62
C PRO A 130 0.18 -18.03 -3.92
N LEU A 131 0.85 -18.48 -4.99
CA LEU A 131 0.24 -18.66 -6.31
C LEU A 131 -0.59 -19.94 -6.35
N SER A 132 -1.64 -19.93 -7.16
CA SER A 132 -2.31 -21.17 -7.55
C SER A 132 -1.36 -22.02 -8.40
N ALA A 133 -1.54 -23.35 -8.38
CA ALA A 133 -0.68 -24.26 -9.14
C ALA A 133 -0.57 -23.91 -10.64
N PRO A 134 -1.63 -23.48 -11.35
CA PRO A 134 -1.51 -23.03 -12.74
C PRO A 134 -0.63 -21.79 -12.90
N LEU A 135 -0.82 -20.77 -12.05
CA LEU A 135 -0.03 -19.54 -12.11
C LEU A 135 1.44 -19.80 -11.78
N PHE A 136 1.70 -20.63 -10.76
CA PHE A 136 3.05 -21.02 -10.39
C PHE A 136 3.79 -21.70 -11.55
N ARG A 137 3.13 -22.60 -12.29
CA ARG A 137 3.69 -23.22 -13.49
C ARG A 137 4.08 -22.21 -14.56
N TYR A 138 3.25 -21.20 -14.81
CA TYR A 138 3.58 -20.15 -15.78
C TYR A 138 4.75 -19.28 -15.32
N HIS A 139 4.81 -18.96 -14.03
CA HIS A 139 5.95 -18.25 -13.45
C HIS A 139 7.27 -19.03 -13.64
N GLN A 140 7.26 -20.35 -13.39
CA GLN A 140 8.42 -21.22 -13.63
C GLN A 140 8.86 -21.20 -15.11
N GLN A 141 7.92 -21.36 -16.03
CA GLN A 141 8.23 -21.35 -17.47
C GLN A 141 8.81 -20.01 -17.91
N LEU A 142 8.24 -18.89 -17.46
CA LEU A 142 8.76 -17.56 -17.77
C LEU A 142 10.16 -17.36 -17.19
N LYS A 143 10.39 -17.76 -15.94
CA LYS A 143 11.70 -17.67 -15.28
C LYS A 143 12.76 -18.47 -16.04
N GLN A 144 12.43 -19.68 -16.47
CA GLN A 144 13.35 -20.53 -17.24
C GLN A 144 13.72 -19.94 -18.61
N GLN A 145 12.78 -19.26 -19.28
CA GLN A 145 13.04 -18.62 -20.57
C GLN A 145 13.86 -17.33 -20.45
N LEU A 146 13.61 -16.54 -19.39
CA LEU A 146 14.23 -15.22 -19.21
C LEU A 146 15.55 -15.27 -18.43
N ASP A 147 15.72 -16.26 -17.56
CA ASP A 147 16.90 -16.45 -16.72
C ASP A 147 17.25 -17.94 -16.59
N PRO A 148 17.67 -18.58 -17.70
CA PRO A 148 17.95 -20.02 -17.73
C PRO A 148 19.08 -20.44 -16.78
N CYS A 149 19.96 -19.50 -16.42
CA CYS A 149 21.07 -19.73 -15.48
C CYS A 149 20.71 -19.37 -14.03
N GLY A 150 19.51 -18.86 -13.75
CA GLY A 150 19.05 -18.52 -12.40
C GLY A 150 19.84 -17.41 -11.71
N VAL A 151 20.43 -16.47 -12.47
CA VAL A 151 21.32 -15.43 -11.92
C VAL A 151 20.54 -14.31 -11.24
N PHE A 152 19.31 -14.04 -11.66
CA PHE A 152 18.54 -12.90 -11.18
C PHE A 152 17.68 -13.25 -9.97
N ASN A 153 18.08 -12.78 -8.79
CA ASN A 153 17.29 -12.87 -7.54
C ASN A 153 16.78 -14.31 -7.24
N PRO A 154 17.67 -15.32 -7.18
CA PRO A 154 17.26 -16.70 -6.90
C PRO A 154 16.50 -16.78 -5.58
N GLY A 155 15.37 -17.49 -5.57
CA GLY A 155 14.56 -17.71 -4.37
C GLY A 155 13.89 -16.47 -3.75
N ARG A 156 14.02 -15.27 -4.35
CA ARG A 156 13.53 -14.02 -3.74
C ARG A 156 12.00 -13.94 -3.69
N MET A 157 11.31 -14.41 -4.73
CA MET A 157 9.84 -14.34 -4.79
C MET A 157 9.20 -15.62 -4.23
N TYR A 158 9.60 -16.76 -4.79
CA TYR A 158 9.23 -18.09 -4.31
C TYR A 158 10.52 -18.93 -4.31
N ALA A 159 10.75 -19.70 -3.26
CA ALA A 159 11.97 -20.48 -3.11
C ALA A 159 12.12 -21.55 -4.21
N GLU A 160 11.00 -21.93 -4.82
CA GLU A 160 10.86 -22.92 -5.87
C GLU A 160 10.97 -22.36 -7.31
N LEU A 161 11.28 -21.05 -7.44
CA LEU A 161 11.61 -20.37 -8.71
C LEU A 161 13.10 -20.00 -8.80
#